data_AF-A0A2S5PCV7-F1
#
_entry.id   AF-A0A2S5PCV7-F1
#
_cell.length_a   1.000
_cell.length_b   1.000
_cell.length_c   1.000
_cell.angle_alpha   90.00
_cell.angle_beta   90.00
_cell.angle_gamma   90.00
#
_symmetry.space_group_name_H-M   'P 1'
#
loop_
_entity.id
_entity.type
_entity.pdbx_description
1 polymer ?
#
loop_
_entity_poly.entity_id
_entity_poly.type
_entity_poly.pdbx_seq_one_letter_code
_entity_poly.pdbx_strand_id
1 'polypeptide(L)'
;MVWDDLGRRAQDENRKDRDRLIGIFIGVLAVLLAVCGMGGGNASKDATLKNIEASNTWSFFQAKNMRRHVLRTQTEELELWLLKEPQMPEAGKAAVEAKIKSYKQQIELLTSDEKGNEGLDQLFKKGKALEAERDLAMTRDPYFDYGQALLQIAIVLASVALISSGSLLLIGSAAVGITGTLLTLNGFMLLVRLPFIG
;
A
#
# COMPACT_ATOMS: atom_id res chain seq x y z
N MET A 1 -12.07 -8.69 66.58
CA MET A 1 -12.95 -7.72 65.90
C MET A 1 -12.16 -6.60 65.21
N VAL A 2 -11.33 -5.82 65.90
CA VAL A 2 -10.56 -4.71 65.27
C VAL A 2 -9.57 -5.17 64.19
N TRP A 3 -8.86 -6.29 64.41
CA TRP A 3 -7.89 -6.83 63.45
C TRP A 3 -8.52 -7.34 62.14
N ASP A 4 -9.73 -7.90 62.21
CA ASP A 4 -10.50 -8.34 61.03
C ASP A 4 -11.02 -7.17 60.19
N ASP A 5 -11.36 -6.05 60.84
CA ASP A 5 -11.77 -4.83 60.14
C ASP A 5 -10.58 -4.13 59.47
N LEU A 6 -9.40 -4.15 60.11
CA LEU A 6 -8.16 -3.65 59.51
C LEU A 6 -7.75 -4.49 58.29
N GLY A 7 -7.84 -5.82 58.39
CA GLY A 7 -7.56 -6.74 57.28
C GLY A 7 -8.51 -6.54 56.09
N ARG A 8 -9.82 -6.39 56.34
CA ARG A 8 -10.81 -6.09 55.30
C ARG A 8 -10.57 -4.74 54.63
N ARG A 9 -10.29 -3.68 55.41
CA ARG A 9 -9.98 -2.35 54.85
C ARG A 9 -8.73 -2.37 53.97
N ALA A 10 -7.67 -3.06 54.39
CA ALA A 10 -6.45 -3.21 53.60
C ALA A 10 -6.65 -4.03 52.32
N GLN A 11 -7.50 -5.06 52.34
CA GLN A 11 -7.86 -5.81 51.13
C GLN A 11 -8.70 -4.98 50.15
N ASP A 12 -9.65 -4.19 50.66
CA ASP A 12 -10.48 -3.29 49.86
C ASP A 12 -9.67 -2.15 49.22
N GLU A 13 -8.70 -1.58 49.94
CA GLU A 13 -7.77 -0.58 49.39
C GLU A 13 -6.89 -1.17 48.30
N ASN A 14 -6.24 -2.32 48.54
CA ASN A 14 -5.42 -2.99 47.53
C ASN A 14 -6.21 -3.35 46.26
N ARG A 15 -7.48 -3.74 46.40
CA ARG A 15 -8.35 -4.02 45.26
C ARG A 15 -8.67 -2.76 44.46
N LYS A 16 -8.99 -1.66 45.14
CA LYS A 16 -9.24 -0.35 44.48
C LYS A 16 -8.01 0.15 43.72
N ASP A 17 -6.82 0.03 44.33
CA ASP A 17 -5.58 0.44 43.69
C ASP A 17 -5.28 -0.40 42.46
N ARG A 18 -5.45 -1.73 42.55
CA ARG A 18 -5.31 -2.63 41.40
C ARG A 18 -6.28 -2.27 40.29
N ASP A 19 -7.57 -2.11 40.60
CA ASP A 19 -8.59 -1.82 39.58
C ASP A 19 -8.32 -0.44 38.92
N ARG A 20 -7.83 0.54 39.67
CA ARG A 20 -7.34 1.83 39.14
C ARG A 20 -6.17 1.66 38.18
N LEU A 21 -5.18 0.84 38.52
CA LEU A 21 -4.03 0.55 37.66
C LEU A 21 -4.45 -0.14 36.36
N ILE A 22 -5.39 -1.09 36.43
CA ILE A 22 -5.94 -1.76 35.24
C ILE A 22 -6.68 -0.75 34.36
N GLY A 23 -7.46 0.17 34.95
CA GLY A 23 -8.13 1.24 34.20
C GLY A 23 -7.14 2.15 33.46
N ILE A 24 -6.04 2.54 34.10
CA ILE A 24 -4.97 3.32 33.47
C ILE A 24 -4.33 2.50 32.32
N PHE A 25 -4.04 1.22 32.55
CA PHE A 25 -3.47 0.34 31.55
C PHE A 25 -4.37 0.20 30.30
N ILE A 26 -5.68 0.01 30.47
CA ILE A 26 -6.65 -0.01 29.37
C ILE A 26 -6.63 1.33 28.61
N GLY A 27 -6.57 2.46 29.34
CA GLY A 27 -6.45 3.79 28.73
C GLY A 27 -5.21 3.93 27.85
N VAL A 28 -4.05 3.43 28.31
CA VAL A 28 -2.81 3.43 27.52
C VAL A 28 -2.95 2.56 26.26
N LEU A 29 -3.51 1.35 26.39
CA LEU A 29 -3.76 0.48 25.23
C LEU A 29 -4.71 1.14 24.22
N ALA A 30 -5.74 1.86 24.67
CA ALA A 30 -6.66 2.57 23.80
C ALA A 30 -5.98 3.71 23.02
N VAL A 31 -5.06 4.44 23.65
CA VAL A 31 -4.26 5.47 22.96
C VAL A 31 -3.36 4.81 21.90
N LEU A 32 -2.69 3.71 22.23
CA LEU A 32 -1.87 2.95 21.27
C LEU A 32 -2.70 2.42 20.11
N LEU A 33 -3.91 1.92 20.39
CA LEU A 33 -4.87 1.47 19.38
C LEU A 33 -5.25 2.60 18.43
N ALA A 34 -5.52 3.80 18.95
CA ALA A 34 -5.85 4.97 18.14
C ALA A 34 -4.67 5.38 17.23
N VAL A 35 -3.44 5.34 17.74
CA VAL A 35 -2.23 5.59 16.94
C VAL A 35 -2.05 4.52 15.86
N CYS A 36 -2.28 3.25 16.18
CA CYS A 36 -2.22 2.15 15.23
C CYS A 36 -3.24 2.32 14.10
N GLY A 37 -4.49 2.65 14.43
CA GLY A 37 -5.54 2.89 13.44
C GLY A 37 -5.25 4.09 12.55
N MET A 38 -4.68 5.17 13.10
CA MET A 38 -4.22 6.31 12.30
C MET A 38 -3.08 5.91 11.35
N GLY A 39 -2.10 5.15 11.84
CA GLY A 39 -0.98 4.63 11.04
C GLY A 39 -1.43 3.74 9.89
N GLY A 40 -2.29 2.75 10.17
CA GLY A 40 -2.88 1.88 9.15
C GLY A 40 -3.72 2.64 8.15
N GLY A 41 -4.57 3.57 8.61
CA GLY A 41 -5.36 4.42 7.72
C GLY A 41 -4.51 5.27 6.77
N ASN A 42 -3.33 5.73 7.20
CA ASN A 42 -2.40 6.45 6.32
C ASN A 42 -1.65 5.51 5.37
N ALA A 43 -1.19 4.35 5.86
CA ALA A 43 -0.53 3.34 5.04
C ALA A 43 -1.42 2.84 3.89
N SER A 44 -2.70 2.56 4.19
CA SER A 44 -3.69 2.15 3.20
C SER A 44 -3.96 3.24 2.14
N LYS A 45 -4.04 4.52 2.55
CA LYS A 45 -4.16 5.65 1.63
C LYS A 45 -2.94 5.76 0.72
N ASP A 46 -1.73 5.66 1.27
CA ASP A 46 -0.50 5.73 0.50
C ASP A 46 -0.41 4.57 -0.51
N ALA A 47 -0.71 3.34 -0.07
CA ALA A 47 -0.76 2.18 -0.96
C ALA A 47 -1.79 2.36 -2.09
N THR A 48 -2.96 2.92 -1.78
CA THR A 48 -4.01 3.22 -2.77
C THR A 48 -3.54 4.29 -3.76
N LEU A 49 -2.95 5.39 -3.27
CA LEU A 49 -2.41 6.46 -4.12
C LEU A 49 -1.34 5.91 -5.08
N LYS A 50 -0.39 5.11 -4.57
CA LYS A 50 0.66 4.50 -5.38
C LYS A 50 0.10 3.49 -6.38
N ASN A 51 -0.92 2.73 -6.02
CA ASN A 51 -1.62 1.85 -6.95
C ASN A 51 -2.28 2.63 -8.08
N ILE A 52 -2.96 3.74 -7.78
CA ILE A 52 -3.58 4.63 -8.77
C ILE A 52 -2.51 5.23 -9.70
N GLU A 53 -1.39 5.73 -9.16
CA GLU A 53 -0.28 6.28 -9.96
C GLU A 53 0.29 5.24 -10.93
N ALA A 54 0.54 4.02 -10.47
CA ALA A 54 1.01 2.91 -11.30
C ALA A 54 -0.02 2.54 -12.37
N SER A 55 -1.29 2.40 -11.99
CA SER A 55 -2.40 2.05 -12.89
C SER A 55 -2.61 3.09 -13.99
N ASN A 56 -2.58 4.37 -13.64
CA ASN A 56 -2.66 5.48 -14.59
C ASN A 56 -1.49 5.47 -15.58
N THR A 57 -0.26 5.21 -15.08
CA THR A 57 0.93 5.12 -15.93
C THR A 57 0.83 3.96 -16.92
N TRP A 58 0.38 2.79 -16.48
CA TRP A 58 0.16 1.64 -17.35
C TRP A 58 -0.97 1.86 -18.36
N SER A 59 -2.03 2.54 -17.97
CA SER A 59 -3.12 2.91 -18.87
C SER A 59 -2.62 3.85 -19.97
N PHE A 60 -1.79 4.84 -19.61
CA PHE A 60 -1.17 5.76 -20.56
C PHE A 60 -0.18 5.06 -21.50
N PHE A 61 0.66 4.16 -20.95
CA PHE A 61 1.54 3.30 -21.75
C PHE A 61 0.75 2.48 -22.76
N GLN A 62 -0.33 1.81 -22.32
CA GLN A 62 -1.17 1.00 -23.20
C GLN A 62 -1.81 1.84 -24.31
N ALA A 63 -2.34 3.03 -23.99
CA ALA A 63 -2.92 3.94 -24.97
C ALA A 63 -1.89 4.37 -26.03
N LYS A 64 -0.67 4.75 -25.63
CA LYS A 64 0.41 5.10 -26.57
C LYS A 64 0.87 3.90 -27.39
N ASN A 65 0.96 2.72 -26.78
CA ASN A 65 1.36 1.51 -27.48
C ASN A 65 0.33 1.12 -28.55
N MET A 66 -0.97 1.26 -28.25
CA MET A 66 -2.04 1.07 -29.23
C MET A 66 -1.96 2.08 -30.37
N ARG A 67 -1.75 3.37 -30.07
CA ARG A 67 -1.55 4.39 -31.12
C ARG A 67 -0.36 4.06 -32.01
N ARG A 68 0.76 3.63 -31.42
CA ARG A 68 1.95 3.18 -32.17
C ARG A 68 1.62 1.97 -33.05
N HIS A 69 0.88 1.00 -32.52
CA HIS A 69 0.50 -0.19 -33.28
C HIS A 69 -0.38 0.17 -34.49
N VAL A 70 -1.37 1.05 -34.32
CA VAL A 70 -2.21 1.52 -35.43
C VAL A 70 -1.36 2.18 -36.53
N LEU A 71 -0.42 3.05 -36.16
CA LEU A 71 0.48 3.69 -37.13
C LEU A 71 1.38 2.68 -37.86
N ARG A 72 1.87 1.64 -37.16
CA ARG A 72 2.67 0.56 -37.78
C ARG A 72 1.84 -0.19 -38.81
N THR A 73 0.64 -0.62 -38.45
CA THR A 73 -0.27 -1.33 -39.36
C THR A 73 -0.63 -0.48 -40.58
N GLN A 74 -0.90 0.82 -40.40
CA GLN A 74 -1.14 1.73 -41.53
C GLN A 74 0.10 1.92 -42.42
N THR A 75 1.31 1.94 -41.82
CA THR A 75 2.55 2.03 -42.58
C THR A 75 2.76 0.78 -43.43
N GLU A 76 2.58 -0.41 -42.84
CA GLU A 76 2.66 -1.69 -43.53
C GLU A 76 1.63 -1.79 -44.68
N GLU A 77 0.40 -1.32 -44.46
CA GLU A 77 -0.64 -1.27 -45.50
C GLU A 77 -0.23 -0.38 -46.69
N LEU A 78 0.31 0.82 -46.42
CA LEU A 78 0.78 1.73 -47.48
C LEU A 78 1.99 1.16 -48.23
N GLU A 79 2.91 0.49 -47.53
CA GLU A 79 4.06 -0.19 -48.16
C GLU A 79 3.59 -1.34 -49.07
N LEU A 80 2.64 -2.15 -48.63
CA LEU A 80 2.02 -3.19 -49.44
C LEU A 80 1.25 -2.62 -50.63
N TRP A 81 0.62 -1.46 -50.49
CA TRP A 81 -0.09 -0.81 -51.59
C TRP A 81 0.89 -0.36 -52.70
N LEU A 82 2.03 0.23 -52.34
CA LEU A 82 3.09 0.59 -53.30
C LEU A 82 3.62 -0.65 -54.06
N LEU A 83 3.73 -1.80 -53.39
CA LEU A 83 4.14 -3.06 -54.01
C LEU A 83 3.10 -3.63 -54.97
N LYS A 84 1.80 -3.49 -54.66
CA LYS A 84 0.71 -4.00 -55.50
C LYS A 84 0.48 -3.17 -56.76
N GLU A 85 0.83 -1.89 -56.74
CA GLU A 85 0.49 -0.95 -57.82
C GLU A 85 1.74 -0.30 -58.46
N PRO A 86 2.56 -1.09 -59.18
CA PRO A 86 3.84 -0.62 -59.72
C PRO A 86 3.68 0.48 -60.78
N GLN A 87 2.51 0.61 -61.42
CA GLN A 87 2.20 1.63 -62.43
C GLN A 87 1.59 2.92 -61.85
N MET A 88 1.63 3.12 -60.54
CA MET A 88 1.09 4.32 -59.91
C MET A 88 1.79 5.61 -60.44
N PRO A 89 1.04 6.70 -60.69
CA PRO A 89 1.60 7.98 -61.12
C PRO A 89 2.64 8.51 -60.12
N GLU A 90 3.70 9.15 -60.61
CA GLU A 90 4.85 9.60 -59.80
C GLU A 90 4.44 10.53 -58.64
N ALA A 91 3.51 11.45 -58.90
CA ALA A 91 2.96 12.34 -57.86
C ALA A 91 2.19 11.56 -56.76
N GLY A 92 1.50 10.48 -57.12
CA GLY A 92 0.81 9.61 -56.17
C GLY A 92 1.79 8.82 -55.30
N LYS A 93 2.82 8.24 -55.91
CA LYS A 93 3.90 7.54 -55.20
C LYS A 93 4.58 8.44 -54.18
N ALA A 94 4.97 9.65 -54.59
CA ALA A 94 5.62 10.62 -53.71
C ALA A 94 4.74 11.01 -52.49
N ALA A 95 3.43 11.15 -52.68
CA ALA A 95 2.50 11.46 -51.60
C ALA A 95 2.40 10.32 -50.57
N VAL A 96 2.37 9.06 -51.04
CA VAL A 96 2.34 7.87 -50.18
C VAL A 96 3.64 7.72 -49.41
N GLU A 97 4.79 7.88 -50.06
CA GLU A 97 6.11 7.82 -49.43
C GLU A 97 6.27 8.90 -48.36
N ALA A 98 5.79 10.13 -48.62
CA ALA A 98 5.77 11.20 -47.62
C ALA A 98 4.93 10.83 -46.39
N LYS A 99 3.79 10.17 -46.59
CA LYS A 99 2.92 9.69 -45.50
C LYS A 99 3.58 8.60 -44.68
N ILE A 100 4.20 7.62 -45.34
CA ILE A 100 5.00 6.55 -44.71
C ILE A 100 6.10 7.17 -43.84
N LYS A 101 6.85 8.14 -44.37
CA LYS A 101 7.91 8.83 -43.63
C LYS A 101 7.37 9.54 -42.39
N SER A 102 6.25 10.26 -42.52
CA SER A 102 5.59 10.94 -41.40
C SER A 102 5.13 9.96 -40.31
N TYR A 103 4.56 8.81 -40.69
CA TYR A 103 4.16 7.79 -39.73
C TYR A 103 5.35 7.14 -39.03
N LYS A 104 6.43 6.84 -39.76
CA LYS A 104 7.67 6.33 -39.17
C LYS A 104 8.26 7.30 -38.13
N GLN A 105 8.28 8.60 -38.43
CA GLN A 105 8.71 9.63 -37.46
C GLN A 105 7.81 9.66 -36.21
N GLN A 106 6.49 9.57 -36.38
CA GLN A 106 5.57 9.51 -35.23
C GLN A 106 5.74 8.23 -34.39
N ILE A 107 5.99 7.08 -35.03
CA ILE A 107 6.28 5.82 -34.33
C ILE A 107 7.55 5.93 -33.50
N GLU A 108 8.59 6.57 -34.03
CA GLU A 108 9.86 6.79 -33.35
C GLU A 108 9.66 7.69 -32.11
N LEU A 109 8.96 8.82 -32.27
CA LEU A 109 8.60 9.72 -31.16
C LEU A 109 7.75 9.02 -30.09
N LEU A 110 6.81 8.15 -30.47
CA LEU A 110 6.03 7.37 -29.51
C LEU A 110 6.88 6.33 -28.77
N THR A 111 7.95 5.83 -29.41
CA THR A 111 8.83 4.81 -28.83
C THR A 111 9.80 5.44 -27.84
N SER A 112 10.53 6.48 -28.26
CA SER A 112 11.42 7.24 -27.40
C SER A 112 11.17 8.74 -27.58
N ASP A 113 10.74 9.38 -26.50
CA ASP A 113 10.63 10.83 -26.40
C ASP A 113 11.42 11.29 -25.18
N GLU A 114 12.69 11.61 -25.40
CA GLU A 114 13.60 12.08 -24.36
C GLU A 114 13.25 13.49 -23.85
N LYS A 115 12.54 14.29 -24.66
CA LYS A 115 12.17 15.66 -24.28
C LYS A 115 10.93 15.67 -23.39
N GLY A 116 9.95 14.83 -23.71
CA GLY A 116 8.73 14.67 -22.93
C GLY A 116 8.87 13.72 -21.74
N ASN A 117 9.84 12.80 -21.74
CA ASN A 117 9.91 11.65 -20.82
C ASN A 117 8.66 10.77 -20.85
N GLU A 118 7.90 10.81 -21.95
CA GLU A 118 6.66 10.07 -22.11
C GLU A 118 6.69 9.09 -23.29
N GLY A 119 7.87 8.78 -23.83
CA GLY A 119 8.03 7.66 -24.76
C GLY A 119 7.73 6.34 -24.05
N LEU A 120 7.39 5.31 -24.82
CA LEU A 120 7.03 4.00 -24.28
C LEU A 120 8.15 3.40 -23.42
N ASP A 121 9.41 3.61 -23.78
CA ASP A 121 10.56 3.10 -23.01
C ASP A 121 10.67 3.79 -21.65
N GLN A 122 10.46 5.12 -21.61
CA GLN A 122 10.47 5.92 -20.39
C GLN A 122 9.26 5.57 -19.50
N LEU A 123 8.07 5.43 -20.10
CA LEU A 123 6.85 5.05 -19.39
C LEU A 123 6.92 3.65 -18.80
N PHE A 124 7.55 2.70 -19.50
CA PHE A 124 7.76 1.35 -18.97
C PHE A 124 8.64 1.37 -17.73
N LYS A 125 9.77 2.09 -17.77
CA LYS A 125 10.67 2.26 -16.61
C LYS A 125 9.95 2.95 -15.45
N LYS A 126 9.20 4.02 -15.72
CA LYS A 126 8.40 4.73 -14.73
C LYS A 126 7.33 3.83 -14.10
N GLY A 127 6.60 3.07 -14.91
CA GLY A 127 5.59 2.11 -14.44
C GLY A 127 6.18 1.07 -13.50
N LYS A 128 7.34 0.50 -13.87
CA LYS A 128 8.05 -0.47 -13.02
C LYS A 128 8.56 0.12 -11.71
N ALA A 129 9.06 1.36 -11.72
CA ALA A 129 9.45 2.06 -10.49
C ALA A 129 8.25 2.30 -9.57
N LEU A 130 7.12 2.75 -10.12
CA LEU A 130 5.88 2.96 -9.37
C LEU A 130 5.29 1.65 -8.82
N GLU A 131 5.40 0.54 -9.54
CA GLU A 131 5.04 -0.79 -9.03
C GLU A 131 5.87 -1.16 -7.81
N ALA A 132 7.19 -0.95 -7.85
CA ALA A 132 8.06 -1.24 -6.70
C ALA A 132 7.72 -0.36 -5.49
N GLU A 133 7.41 0.92 -5.71
CA GLU A 133 6.95 1.83 -4.64
C GLU A 133 5.60 1.39 -4.05
N ARG A 134 4.65 1.00 -4.91
CA ARG A 134 3.35 0.46 -4.50
C ARG A 134 3.53 -0.79 -3.66
N ASP A 135 4.32 -1.74 -4.14
CA ASP A 135 4.52 -3.03 -3.45
C ASP A 135 5.14 -2.80 -2.08
N LEU A 136 6.10 -1.88 -1.97
CA LEU A 136 6.66 -1.47 -0.68
C LEU A 136 5.60 -0.83 0.24
N ALA A 137 4.77 0.07 -0.28
CA ALA A 137 3.70 0.70 0.51
C ALA A 137 2.69 -0.34 1.02
N MET A 138 2.33 -1.32 0.18
CA MET A 138 1.42 -2.41 0.54
C MET A 138 1.96 -3.31 1.66
N THR A 139 3.29 -3.41 1.82
CA THR A 139 3.86 -4.23 2.91
C THR A 139 3.59 -3.67 4.32
N ARG A 140 3.23 -2.39 4.46
CA ARG A 140 3.00 -1.76 5.77
C ARG A 140 1.65 -2.11 6.39
N ASP A 141 0.63 -2.23 5.54
CA ASP A 141 -0.77 -2.37 5.94
C ASP A 141 -1.01 -3.57 6.89
N PRO A 142 -0.49 -4.78 6.60
CA PRO A 142 -0.73 -5.94 7.46
C PRO A 142 -0.22 -5.76 8.89
N TYR A 143 0.89 -5.04 9.11
CA TYR A 143 1.43 -4.81 10.46
C TYR A 143 0.50 -3.97 11.32
N PHE A 144 -0.18 -2.99 10.72
CA PHE A 144 -1.17 -2.19 11.41
C PHE A 144 -2.46 -2.97 11.68
N ASP A 145 -2.91 -3.81 10.74
CA ASP A 145 -4.08 -4.67 10.95
C ASP A 145 -3.89 -5.66 12.11
N TYR A 146 -2.76 -6.38 12.12
CA TYR A 146 -2.44 -7.29 13.22
C TYR A 146 -2.19 -6.54 14.53
N GLY A 147 -1.48 -5.41 14.49
CA GLY A 147 -1.26 -4.55 15.65
C GLY A 147 -2.58 -4.10 16.28
N GLN A 148 -3.51 -3.63 15.44
CA GLN A 148 -4.84 -3.18 15.85
C GLN A 148 -5.65 -4.33 16.48
N ALA A 149 -5.66 -5.50 15.84
CA ALA A 149 -6.36 -6.67 16.34
C ALA A 149 -5.81 -7.12 17.72
N LEU A 150 -4.49 -7.20 17.87
CA LEU A 150 -3.86 -7.59 19.13
C LEU A 150 -4.12 -6.56 20.23
N LEU A 151 -4.04 -5.26 19.94
CA LEU A 151 -4.36 -4.22 20.92
C LEU A 151 -5.83 -4.29 21.37
N GLN A 152 -6.77 -4.56 20.47
CA GLN A 152 -8.17 -4.79 20.83
C GLN A 152 -8.35 -6.03 21.73
N ILE A 153 -7.70 -7.15 21.39
CA ILE A 153 -7.70 -8.36 22.22
C ILE A 153 -7.12 -8.07 23.61
N ALA A 154 -6.01 -7.33 23.69
CA ALA A 154 -5.41 -6.94 24.96
C ALA A 154 -6.38 -6.13 25.83
N ILE A 155 -7.09 -5.15 25.24
CA ILE A 155 -8.10 -4.35 25.94
C ILE A 155 -9.24 -5.23 26.48
N VAL A 156 -9.74 -6.17 25.67
CA VAL A 156 -10.80 -7.11 26.09
C VAL A 156 -10.32 -7.97 27.26
N LEU A 157 -9.11 -8.54 27.17
CA LEU A 157 -8.54 -9.37 28.24
C LEU A 157 -8.32 -8.59 29.54
N ALA A 158 -7.83 -7.35 29.46
CA ALA A 158 -7.69 -6.47 30.62
C ALA A 158 -9.05 -6.15 31.27
N SER A 159 -10.08 -5.92 30.45
CA SER A 159 -11.44 -5.65 30.91
C SER A 159 -12.06 -6.86 31.63
N VAL A 160 -11.85 -8.07 31.10
CA VAL A 160 -12.30 -9.31 31.76
C VAL A 160 -11.53 -9.57 33.06
N ALA A 161 -10.23 -9.23 33.10
CA ALA A 161 -9.42 -9.40 34.30
C ALA A 161 -9.84 -8.46 35.45
N LEU A 162 -10.32 -7.26 35.12
CA LEU A 162 -10.90 -6.31 36.09
C LEU A 162 -12.11 -6.92 36.81
N ILE A 163 -12.97 -7.65 36.08
CA ILE A 163 -14.17 -8.29 36.65
C ILE A 163 -13.81 -9.59 37.39
N SER A 164 -12.99 -10.45 36.79
CA SER A 164 -12.70 -11.80 37.30
C SER A 164 -11.63 -11.86 38.38
N SER A 165 -10.91 -10.75 38.66
CA SER A 165 -9.76 -10.70 39.57
C SER A 165 -8.62 -11.68 39.23
N GLY A 166 -8.57 -12.21 37.99
CA GLY A 166 -7.57 -13.16 37.55
C GLY A 166 -6.28 -12.51 37.08
N SER A 167 -5.18 -12.64 37.86
CA SER A 167 -3.86 -12.12 37.49
C SER A 167 -3.27 -12.71 36.20
N LEU A 168 -3.64 -13.95 35.84
CA LEU A 168 -3.17 -14.60 34.61
C LEU A 168 -3.68 -13.88 33.35
N LEU A 169 -4.94 -13.40 33.38
CA LEU A 169 -5.54 -12.67 32.26
C LEU A 169 -4.88 -11.30 32.07
N LEU A 170 -4.44 -10.65 33.16
CA LEU A 170 -3.66 -9.41 33.07
C LEU A 170 -2.30 -9.62 32.42
N ILE A 171 -1.59 -10.70 32.78
CA ILE A 171 -0.29 -11.03 32.19
C ILE A 171 -0.47 -11.35 30.70
N GLY A 172 -1.48 -12.15 30.35
CA GLY A 172 -1.82 -12.43 28.96
C GLY A 172 -2.15 -11.17 28.16
N SER A 173 -2.97 -10.28 28.73
CA SER A 173 -3.29 -8.98 28.15
C SER A 173 -2.03 -8.13 27.92
N ALA A 174 -1.14 -8.05 28.90
CA ALA A 174 0.11 -7.31 28.77
C ALA A 174 1.02 -7.88 27.67
N ALA A 175 1.18 -9.20 27.58
CA ALA A 175 1.96 -9.85 26.53
C ALA A 175 1.40 -9.59 25.13
N VAL A 176 0.08 -9.71 24.98
CA VAL A 176 -0.61 -9.43 23.70
C VAL A 176 -0.51 -7.94 23.35
N GLY A 177 -0.69 -7.05 24.32
CA GLY A 177 -0.62 -5.60 24.13
C GLY A 177 0.79 -5.12 23.72
N ILE A 178 1.84 -5.68 24.35
CA ILE A 178 3.23 -5.44 23.95
C ILE A 178 3.44 -5.92 22.50
N THR A 179 2.98 -7.12 22.16
CA THR A 179 3.13 -7.66 20.80
C THR A 179 2.43 -6.78 19.77
N GLY A 180 1.19 -6.35 20.04
CA GLY A 180 0.47 -5.42 19.19
C GLY A 180 1.19 -4.08 19.01
N THR A 181 1.73 -3.53 20.10
CA THR A 181 2.51 -2.28 20.09
C THR A 181 3.78 -2.40 19.24
N LEU A 182 4.50 -3.52 19.37
CA LEU A 182 5.70 -3.78 18.57
C LEU A 182 5.36 -3.91 17.08
N LEU A 183 4.24 -4.56 16.73
CA LEU A 183 3.78 -4.62 15.34
C LEU A 183 3.39 -3.23 14.81
N THR A 184 2.70 -2.41 15.61
CA THR A 184 2.40 -1.02 15.24
C THR A 184 3.67 -0.21 14.96
N LEU A 185 4.67 -0.30 15.85
CA LEU A 185 5.97 0.36 15.65
C LEU A 185 6.68 -0.15 14.40
N ASN A 186 6.62 -1.46 14.15
CA ASN A 186 7.18 -2.05 12.94
C ASN A 186 6.42 -1.62 11.67
N GLY A 187 5.11 -1.38 11.73
CA GLY A 187 4.34 -0.82 10.62
C GLY A 187 4.82 0.58 10.21
N PHE A 188 5.23 1.41 11.19
CA PHE A 188 5.81 2.73 10.92
C PHE A 188 7.23 2.65 10.36
N MET A 189 8.07 1.78 10.93
CA MET A 189 9.51 1.79 10.62
C MET A 189 9.95 0.73 9.60
N LEU A 190 9.14 -0.30 9.34
CA LEU A 190 9.49 -1.49 8.54
C LEU A 190 10.86 -2.10 8.91
N LEU A 191 11.18 -2.19 10.20
CA LEU A 191 12.49 -2.67 10.68
C LEU A 191 12.70 -4.16 10.43
N VAL A 192 11.63 -4.95 10.57
CA VAL A 192 11.67 -6.41 10.42
C VAL A 192 10.56 -6.84 9.49
N ARG A 193 10.92 -7.57 8.41
CA ARG A 193 9.93 -8.25 7.56
C ARG A 193 9.67 -9.63 8.15
N LEU A 194 8.50 -9.82 8.74
CA LEU A 194 8.09 -11.11 9.28
C LEU A 194 7.57 -11.97 8.11
N PRO A 195 8.12 -13.18 7.88
CA PRO A 195 7.80 -14.00 6.70
C PRO A 195 6.34 -14.47 6.61
N PHE A 196 5.54 -14.25 7.66
CA PHE A 196 4.13 -14.64 7.74
C PHE A 196 3.17 -13.43 7.78
N ILE A 197 3.70 -12.19 7.79
CA ILE A 197 2.91 -10.94 7.87
C ILE A 197 3.39 -10.04 6.74
N GLY A 198 2.78 -10.24 5.56
CA GLY A 198 3.09 -9.48 4.34
C GLY A 198 4.26 -10.05 3.56
#